data_AF-A0A2W6UZA9-F1
#
_entry.id   AF-A0A2W6UZA9-F1
#
_cell.length_a   1.000
_cell.length_b   1.000
_cell.length_c   1.000
_cell.angle_alpha   90.00
_cell.angle_beta   90.00
_cell.angle_gamma   90.00
#
_symmetry.space_group_name_H-M   'P 1'
#
loop_
_entity.id
_entity.type
_entity.pdbx_description
1 polymer ?
#
loop_
_entity_poly.entity_id
_entity_poly.type
_entity_poly.pdbx_seq_one_letter_code
_entity_poly.pdbx_strand_id
1 'polypeptide(L)'
;MKISLKPTEFLLIGAFHNGDLCDFAIIHTTEEWKATAKKRMQAAKCFIDDDAFKWLNYDDERIEFFSYNKIPEIKEWLTDKNMVFVETDLEEIKSLPQNDVRISCKQMQVFSNGDAVYSCFESNVDDEFWTHQFSLEELTQSLL
;
A
#
# COMPACT_ATOMS: atom_id res chain seq x y z
N MET A 1 -3.35 1.51 -17.84
CA MET A 1 -2.68 0.66 -16.83
C MET A 1 -2.63 -0.78 -17.33
N LYS A 2 -1.52 -1.49 -17.09
CA LYS A 2 -1.31 -2.90 -17.47
C LYS A 2 -0.45 -3.62 -16.43
N ILE A 3 -0.65 -4.92 -16.21
CA ILE A 3 0.24 -5.72 -15.34
C ILE A 3 1.66 -5.75 -15.93
N SER A 4 2.65 -5.60 -15.05
CA SER A 4 4.07 -5.77 -15.35
C SER A 4 4.63 -6.99 -14.63
N LEU A 5 5.49 -7.74 -15.32
CA LEU A 5 6.30 -8.80 -14.73
C LEU A 5 7.62 -8.28 -14.14
N LYS A 6 7.97 -7.02 -14.42
CA LYS A 6 9.14 -6.34 -13.87
C LYS A 6 8.69 -5.33 -12.82
N PRO A 7 9.51 -5.06 -11.79
CA PRO A 7 9.24 -3.96 -10.87
C PRO A 7 9.04 -2.63 -11.62
N THR A 8 7.98 -1.90 -11.26
CA THR A 8 7.68 -0.54 -11.73
C THR A 8 7.57 0.40 -10.53
N GLU A 9 7.30 1.68 -10.76
CA GLU A 9 7.04 2.63 -9.68
C GLU A 9 5.63 2.49 -9.08
N PHE A 10 4.78 1.60 -9.61
CA PHE A 10 3.40 1.45 -9.16
C PHE A 10 3.10 0.01 -8.79
N LEU A 11 2.79 -0.19 -7.52
CA LEU A 11 2.39 -1.48 -6.97
C LEU A 11 0.90 -1.46 -6.69
N LEU A 12 0.18 -2.37 -7.31
CA LEU A 12 -1.22 -2.63 -7.02
C LEU A 12 -1.30 -3.71 -5.94
N ILE A 13 -2.08 -3.47 -4.88
CA ILE A 13 -2.19 -4.36 -3.73
C ILE A 13 -3.64 -4.47 -3.26
N GLY A 14 -4.08 -5.64 -2.82
CA GLY A 14 -5.42 -5.81 -2.24
C GLY A 14 -5.57 -5.00 -0.95
N ALA A 15 -6.77 -4.49 -0.70
CA ALA A 15 -7.10 -3.69 0.48
C ALA A 15 -8.45 -4.08 1.05
N PHE A 16 -8.69 -3.66 2.28
CA PHE A 16 -9.84 -4.04 3.08
C PHE A 16 -10.42 -2.84 3.81
N HIS A 17 -11.73 -2.92 4.01
CA HIS A 17 -12.53 -2.00 4.81
C HIS A 17 -13.73 -2.79 5.36
N ASN A 18 -14.19 -2.46 6.57
CA ASN A 18 -15.30 -3.18 7.24
C ASN A 18 -16.71 -2.93 6.64
N GLY A 19 -16.79 -2.32 5.45
CA GLY A 19 -18.02 -1.93 4.78
C GLY A 19 -17.90 -1.80 3.26
N ASP A 20 -16.98 -2.56 2.65
CA ASP A 20 -16.83 -2.70 1.19
C ASP A 20 -16.62 -1.38 0.41
N LEU A 21 -15.99 -0.38 1.04
CA LEU A 21 -15.70 0.92 0.42
C LEU A 21 -14.37 0.93 -0.35
N CYS A 22 -13.52 -0.05 -0.13
CA CYS A 22 -12.32 -0.29 -0.93
C CYS A 22 -12.10 -1.79 -1.12
N ASP A 23 -11.37 -2.12 -2.18
CA ASP A 23 -10.99 -3.49 -2.49
C ASP A 23 -9.48 -3.61 -2.80
N PHE A 24 -8.85 -2.51 -3.22
CA PHE A 24 -7.44 -2.46 -3.54
C PHE A 24 -6.88 -1.05 -3.36
N ALA A 25 -5.56 -0.95 -3.44
CA ALA A 25 -4.82 0.29 -3.41
C ALA A 25 -3.67 0.28 -4.41
N ILE A 26 -3.19 1.47 -4.78
CA ILE A 26 -2.01 1.66 -5.61
C ILE A 26 -0.98 2.45 -4.80
N ILE A 27 0.21 1.88 -4.63
CA ILE A 27 1.35 2.48 -3.93
C ILE A 27 2.36 3.00 -4.97
N HIS A 28 2.78 4.25 -4.80
CA HIS A 28 3.84 4.86 -5.59
C HIS A 28 5.22 4.56 -4.98
N THR A 29 5.84 3.51 -5.49
CA THR A 29 7.07 2.85 -5.02
C THR A 29 8.34 3.36 -5.73
N THR A 30 8.50 4.68 -5.83
CA THR A 30 9.69 5.33 -6.41
C THR A 30 11.00 4.90 -5.72
N GLU A 31 12.15 5.20 -6.33
CA GLU A 31 13.44 4.98 -5.66
C GLU A 31 13.59 5.74 -4.33
N GLU A 32 12.97 6.93 -4.22
CA GLU A 32 12.91 7.67 -2.95
C GLU A 32 12.06 6.95 -1.90
N TRP A 33 10.92 6.39 -2.32
CA TRP A 33 10.09 5.55 -1.44
C TRP A 33 10.89 4.35 -0.96
N LYS A 34 11.62 3.65 -1.85
CA LYS A 34 12.44 2.49 -1.48
C LYS A 34 13.53 2.85 -0.48
N ALA A 35 14.22 3.97 -0.70
CA ALA A 35 15.24 4.45 0.23
C ALA A 35 14.66 4.79 1.62
N THR A 36 13.46 5.37 1.64
CA THR A 36 12.73 5.69 2.88
C THR A 36 12.26 4.42 3.59
N ALA A 37 11.66 3.48 2.86
CA ALA A 37 11.21 2.19 3.35
C ALA A 37 12.36 1.39 3.98
N LYS A 38 13.56 1.37 3.37
CA LYS A 38 14.75 0.73 3.97
C LYS A 38 15.10 1.32 5.34
N LYS A 39 15.07 2.65 5.49
CA LYS A 39 15.35 3.32 6.77
C LYS A 39 14.31 2.98 7.83
N ARG A 40 13.02 2.99 7.45
CA ARG A 40 11.91 2.64 8.34
C ARG A 40 12.00 1.18 8.80
N MET A 41 12.26 0.26 7.88
CA MET A 41 12.51 -1.15 8.17
C MET A 41 13.68 -1.33 9.15
N GLN A 42 14.80 -0.67 8.91
CA GLN A 42 15.96 -0.72 9.82
C GLN A 42 15.63 -0.20 11.22
N ALA A 43 14.83 0.87 11.33
CA ALA A 43 14.39 1.41 12.60
C ALA A 43 13.46 0.45 13.36
N ALA A 44 12.51 -0.20 12.66
CA ALA A 44 11.59 -1.17 13.26
C ALA A 44 12.29 -2.46 13.70
N LYS A 45 13.32 -2.92 12.97
CA LYS A 45 14.13 -4.10 13.31
C LYS A 45 14.82 -4.00 14.68
N CYS A 46 15.01 -2.79 15.22
CA CYS A 46 15.52 -2.59 16.58
C CYS A 46 14.62 -3.17 17.69
N PHE A 47 13.36 -3.49 17.36
CA PHE A 47 12.36 -4.01 18.31
C PHE A 47 11.99 -5.47 18.06
N ILE A 48 12.84 -6.25 17.37
CA ILE A 48 12.53 -7.65 17.00
C ILE A 48 12.31 -8.57 18.22
N ASP A 49 12.97 -8.28 19.34
CA ASP A 49 12.89 -9.06 20.58
C ASP A 49 11.91 -8.45 21.63
N ASP A 50 11.14 -7.42 21.27
CA ASP A 50 10.16 -6.78 22.15
C ASP A 50 8.74 -7.26 21.81
N ASP A 51 8.23 -8.23 22.58
CA ASP A 51 6.89 -8.79 22.39
C ASP A 51 5.75 -7.78 22.63
N ALA A 52 6.02 -6.64 23.29
CA ALA A 52 5.04 -5.59 23.50
C ALA A 52 5.03 -4.56 22.35
N PHE A 53 6.07 -4.57 21.50
CA PHE A 53 6.13 -3.71 20.34
C PHE A 53 5.14 -4.16 19.26
N LYS A 54 4.41 -3.20 18.69
CA LYS A 54 3.42 -3.44 17.65
C LYS A 54 3.96 -3.04 16.27
N TRP A 55 4.21 -1.77 16.05
CA TRP A 55 4.78 -1.21 14.82
C TRP A 55 5.23 0.23 15.04
N LEU A 56 6.09 0.73 14.15
CA LEU A 56 6.34 2.16 13.99
C LEU A 56 5.33 2.72 12.99
N ASN A 57 4.76 3.89 13.30
CA ASN A 57 3.79 4.55 12.45
C ASN A 57 4.40 5.80 11.80
N TYR A 58 4.22 5.93 10.48
CA TYR A 58 4.76 7.03 9.69
C TYR A 58 3.65 7.67 8.85
N ASP A 59 3.58 8.99 8.87
CA ASP A 59 2.79 9.74 7.90
C ASP A 59 3.35 9.50 6.48
N ASP A 60 2.51 8.99 5.59
CA ASP A 60 2.90 8.61 4.23
C ASP A 60 1.72 8.59 3.27
N GLU A 61 1.70 9.56 2.36
CA GLU A 61 0.61 9.77 1.42
C GLU A 61 0.82 9.11 0.05
N ARG A 62 1.82 8.23 -0.11
CA ARG A 62 2.16 7.63 -1.42
C ARG A 62 1.22 6.50 -1.85
N ILE A 63 0.00 6.48 -1.32
CA ILE A 63 -1.01 5.46 -1.58
C ILE A 63 -2.37 6.08 -1.92
N GLU A 64 -3.10 5.45 -2.84
CA GLU A 64 -4.51 5.74 -3.11
C GLU A 64 -5.34 4.45 -3.06
N PHE A 65 -6.55 4.52 -2.53
CA PHE A 65 -7.47 3.38 -2.38
C PHE A 65 -8.62 3.45 -3.38
N PHE A 66 -9.04 2.31 -3.88
CA PHE A 66 -10.04 2.17 -4.96
C PHE A 66 -10.97 0.98 -4.71
N SER A 67 -12.05 0.91 -5.47
CA SER A 67 -13.02 -0.21 -5.43
C SER A 67 -13.21 -0.87 -6.80
N TYR A 68 -13.37 -2.19 -6.80
CA TYR A 68 -13.74 -2.99 -7.98
C TYR A 68 -15.11 -2.61 -8.53
N ASN A 69 -16.00 -2.04 -7.72
CA ASN A 69 -17.30 -1.55 -8.21
C ASN A 69 -17.13 -0.43 -9.24
N LYS A 70 -16.03 0.33 -9.15
CA LYS A 70 -15.70 1.39 -10.11
C LYS A 70 -14.69 0.95 -11.17
N ILE A 71 -13.85 -0.03 -10.86
CA ILE A 71 -12.76 -0.52 -11.73
C ILE A 71 -12.71 -2.07 -11.69
N PRO A 72 -13.73 -2.75 -12.24
CA PRO A 72 -13.91 -4.20 -12.07
C PRO A 72 -12.81 -5.05 -12.71
N GLU A 73 -12.14 -4.55 -13.74
CA GLU A 73 -11.06 -5.24 -14.46
C GLU A 73 -9.84 -5.58 -13.59
N ILE A 74 -9.64 -4.85 -12.48
CA ILE A 74 -8.51 -5.08 -11.56
C ILE A 74 -8.71 -6.34 -10.72
N LYS A 75 -9.96 -6.76 -10.49
CA LYS A 75 -10.28 -7.88 -9.61
C LYS A 75 -9.56 -9.17 -10.03
N GLU A 76 -9.48 -9.44 -11.34
CA GLU A 76 -8.81 -10.62 -11.86
C GLU A 76 -7.29 -10.59 -11.62
N TRP A 77 -6.69 -9.40 -11.55
CA TRP A 77 -5.23 -9.23 -11.39
C TRP A 77 -4.75 -9.58 -9.98
N LEU A 78 -5.64 -9.49 -8.99
CA LEU A 78 -5.39 -9.77 -7.58
C LEU A 78 -6.04 -11.07 -7.08
N THR A 79 -6.69 -11.86 -7.94
CA THR A 79 -7.44 -13.05 -7.50
C THR A 79 -6.51 -14.11 -6.87
N ASP A 80 -5.35 -14.36 -7.49
CA ASP A 80 -4.38 -15.38 -7.03
C ASP A 80 -3.13 -14.77 -6.37
N LYS A 81 -3.08 -13.45 -6.22
CA LYS A 81 -1.93 -12.70 -5.72
C LYS A 81 -2.38 -11.51 -4.92
N ASN A 82 -1.72 -11.24 -3.79
CA ASN A 82 -2.06 -10.07 -2.98
C ASN A 82 -1.54 -8.76 -3.59
N MET A 83 -0.55 -8.81 -4.49
CA MET A 83 0.04 -7.64 -5.14
C MET A 83 0.65 -7.94 -6.51
N VAL A 84 0.64 -6.94 -7.39
CA VAL A 84 1.26 -6.96 -8.73
C VAL A 84 1.82 -5.59 -9.11
N PHE A 85 2.92 -5.56 -9.85
CA PHE A 85 3.41 -4.32 -10.45
C PHE A 85 2.58 -3.95 -11.67
N VAL A 86 2.44 -2.65 -11.93
CA VAL A 86 1.68 -2.14 -13.07
C VAL A 86 2.44 -1.05 -13.83
N GLU A 87 2.31 -1.05 -15.15
CA GLU A 87 2.71 0.05 -16.03
C GLU A 87 1.57 1.08 -16.07
N THR A 88 1.82 2.27 -15.52
CA THR A 88 0.90 3.41 -15.43
C THR A 88 1.71 4.67 -15.13
N ASP A 89 1.05 5.83 -15.07
CA ASP A 89 1.61 7.08 -14.54
C ASP A 89 0.64 7.76 -13.55
N LEU A 90 1.09 8.86 -12.93
CA LEU A 90 0.30 9.61 -11.96
C LEU A 90 -0.95 10.27 -12.56
N GLU A 91 -0.92 10.68 -13.83
CA GLU A 91 -2.07 11.33 -14.46
C GLU A 91 -3.16 10.30 -14.76
N GLU A 92 -2.78 9.10 -15.20
CA GLU A 92 -3.68 7.97 -15.33
C GLU A 92 -4.30 7.61 -13.96
N ILE A 93 -3.50 7.49 -12.89
CA ILE A 93 -4.01 7.19 -11.54
C ILE A 93 -5.00 8.26 -11.05
N LYS A 94 -4.69 9.55 -11.24
CA LYS A 94 -5.60 10.66 -10.86
C LYS A 94 -6.90 10.65 -11.66
N SER A 95 -6.86 10.13 -12.89
CA SER A 95 -8.04 10.02 -13.75
C SER A 95 -8.94 8.82 -13.41
N LEU A 96 -8.46 7.88 -12.60
CA LEU A 96 -9.26 6.73 -12.17
C LEU A 96 -10.47 7.17 -11.35
N PRO A 97 -11.61 6.47 -11.47
CA PRO A 97 -12.77 6.70 -10.63
C PRO A 97 -12.42 6.63 -9.13
N GLN A 98 -12.53 7.76 -8.44
CA GLN A 98 -12.25 7.87 -7.01
C GLN A 98 -13.40 7.29 -6.19
N ASN A 99 -13.12 6.79 -4.99
CA ASN A 99 -14.16 6.38 -4.05
C ASN A 99 -14.97 7.61 -3.57
N ASP A 100 -16.22 7.40 -3.14
CA ASP A 100 -17.10 8.50 -2.68
C ASP A 100 -16.82 8.92 -1.22
N VAL A 101 -15.64 8.57 -0.71
CA VAL A 101 -15.21 8.81 0.67
C VAL A 101 -14.04 9.76 0.71
N ARG A 102 -14.00 10.59 1.76
CA ARG A 102 -12.86 11.46 2.02
C ARG A 102 -11.90 10.74 2.94
N ILE A 103 -10.72 10.42 2.43
CA ILE A 103 -9.64 9.80 3.20
C ILE A 103 -8.85 10.90 3.93
N SER A 104 -8.51 10.62 5.18
CA SER A 104 -7.59 11.39 6.02
C SER A 104 -6.52 10.48 6.62
N CYS A 105 -5.40 11.07 7.03
CA CYS A 105 -4.35 10.40 7.81
C CYS A 105 -3.82 9.12 7.15
N LYS A 106 -3.15 9.26 6.00
CA LYS A 106 -2.50 8.13 5.33
C LYS A 106 -1.21 7.77 6.05
N GLN A 107 -1.08 6.51 6.43
CA GLN A 107 -0.02 6.04 7.29
C GLN A 107 0.59 4.74 6.78
N MET A 108 1.90 4.61 6.94
CA MET A 108 2.61 3.35 6.80
C MET A 108 2.98 2.83 8.20
N GLN A 109 2.43 1.68 8.55
CA GLN A 109 2.78 0.92 9.73
C GLN A 109 3.88 -0.06 9.36
N VAL A 110 5.01 -0.03 10.07
CA VAL A 110 6.17 -0.90 9.82
C VAL A 110 6.42 -1.78 11.03
N PHE A 111 6.34 -3.08 10.82
CA PHE A 111 6.51 -4.11 11.84
C PHE A 111 7.99 -4.44 12.05
N SER A 112 8.34 -4.99 13.21
CA SER A 112 9.73 -5.31 13.55
C SER A 112 10.33 -6.41 12.65
N ASN A 113 9.50 -7.27 12.08
CA ASN A 113 9.90 -8.29 11.11
C ASN A 113 10.25 -7.72 9.71
N GLY A 114 10.01 -6.43 9.47
CA GLY A 114 10.28 -5.75 8.19
C GLY A 114 9.12 -5.75 7.20
N ASP A 115 7.97 -6.26 7.59
CA ASP A 115 6.75 -6.09 6.82
C ASP A 115 6.10 -4.73 7.11
N ALA A 116 5.18 -4.33 6.23
CA ALA A 116 4.42 -3.11 6.37
C ALA A 116 2.97 -3.28 5.92
N VAL A 117 2.13 -2.38 6.41
CA VAL A 117 0.76 -2.14 5.96
C VAL A 117 0.59 -0.64 5.78
N TYR A 118 -0.05 -0.23 4.70
CA TYR A 118 -0.65 1.10 4.64
C TYR A 118 -2.06 1.06 5.24
N SER A 119 -2.36 2.03 6.08
CA SER A 119 -3.73 2.31 6.53
C SER A 119 -4.10 3.78 6.41
N CYS A 120 -5.39 4.06 6.39
CA CYS A 120 -5.93 5.42 6.44
C CYS A 120 -7.31 5.43 7.10
N PHE A 121 -7.76 6.62 7.50
CA PHE A 121 -9.03 6.81 8.20
C PHE A 121 -10.01 7.62 7.35
N GLU A 122 -11.27 7.21 7.30
CA GLU A 122 -12.37 8.00 6.73
C GLU A 122 -12.63 9.23 7.60
N SER A 123 -12.73 10.41 6.98
CA SER A 123 -12.78 11.69 7.72
C SER A 123 -14.05 11.94 8.52
N ASN A 124 -15.13 11.17 8.33
CA ASN A 124 -16.44 11.43 8.93
C ASN A 124 -16.84 10.40 9.99
N VAL A 125 -16.39 9.15 9.89
CA VAL A 125 -16.80 8.05 10.78
C VAL A 125 -15.65 7.30 11.45
N ASP A 126 -14.40 7.76 11.32
CA ASP A 126 -13.19 7.11 11.86
C ASP A 126 -13.03 5.63 11.44
N ASP A 127 -13.62 5.26 10.29
CA ASP A 127 -13.46 3.92 9.72
C ASP A 127 -12.06 3.77 9.10
N GLU A 128 -11.43 2.64 9.38
CA GLU A 128 -10.07 2.35 8.91
C GLU A 128 -10.10 1.52 7.62
N PHE A 129 -9.26 1.90 6.67
CA PHE A 129 -8.91 1.11 5.50
C PHE A 129 -7.49 0.62 5.68
N TRP A 130 -7.21 -0.62 5.27
CA TRP A 130 -5.84 -1.14 5.29
C TRP A 130 -5.54 -2.04 4.09
N THR A 131 -4.29 -2.04 3.69
CA THR A 131 -3.78 -2.95 2.65
C THR A 131 -3.52 -4.34 3.22
N HIS A 132 -3.36 -5.34 2.34
CA HIS A 132 -2.63 -6.55 2.72
C HIS A 132 -1.24 -6.18 3.24
N GLN A 133 -0.74 -6.96 4.19
CA GLN A 133 0.65 -6.86 4.64
C GLN A 133 1.60 -7.24 3.49
N PHE A 134 2.68 -6.48 3.34
CA PHE A 134 3.71 -6.69 2.32
C PHE A 134 5.13 -6.51 2.88
N SER A 135 6.10 -7.22 2.29
CA SER A 135 7.49 -7.15 2.73
C SER A 135 8.21 -5.93 2.16
N LEU A 136 8.77 -5.08 3.03
CA LEU A 136 9.65 -3.99 2.58
C LEU A 136 10.98 -4.54 2.06
N GLU A 137 11.41 -5.71 2.51
CA GLU A 137 12.64 -6.33 2.04
C GLU A 137 12.50 -6.72 0.55
N GLU A 138 11.42 -7.42 0.18
CA GLU A 138 11.15 -7.80 -1.21
C GLU A 138 11.04 -6.59 -2.14
N LEU A 139 10.34 -5.54 -1.72
CA LEU A 139 10.08 -4.36 -2.56
C LEU A 139 11.26 -3.39 -2.67
N THR A 140 12.20 -3.45 -1.74
CA THR A 140 13.34 -2.54 -1.69
C THR A 140 14.66 -3.20 -2.09
N GLN A 141 14.69 -4.52 -2.27
CA GLN A 141 15.82 -5.19 -2.88
C GLN A 141 16.05 -4.62 -4.29
N SER A 142 17.22 -4.03 -4.48
CA SER A 142 17.72 -3.69 -5.80
C SER A 142 18.00 -5.02 -6.49
N LEU A 143 17.43 -5.26 -7.67
CA LEU A 143 17.97 -6.27 -8.59
C LEU A 143 19.40 -5.81 -8.92
N LEU A 144 20.38 -6.31 -8.15
CA LEU A 144 21.81 -6.17 -8.42
C LEU A 144 22.17 -7.04 -9.63
#